data_AF-A0A1X7T4N5-F1
#
_entry.id   AF-A0A1X7T4N5-F1
#
_cell.length_a   1.000
_cell.length_b   1.000
_cell.length_c   1.000
_cell.angle_alpha   90.00
_cell.angle_beta   90.00
_cell.angle_gamma   90.00
#
_symmetry.space_group_name_H-M   'P 1'
#
loop_
_entity.id
_entity.type
_entity.pdbx_description
1 polymer ?
#
loop_
_entity_poly.entity_id
_entity_poly.type
_entity_poly.pdbx_seq_one_letter_code
_entity_poly.pdbx_strand_id
1 'polypeptide(L)' 'MKDALSNGADINWKIPPGNFTPLHEAAMWNSSDAVQWLLENGATVDSRDE' A
#
# COMPACT_ATOMS: atom_id res chain seq x y z
N MET A 1 -10.51 -10.00 -12.52
CA MET A 1 -9.84 -10.04 -11.20
C MET A 1 -8.45 -10.69 -11.29
N LYS A 2 -7.75 -10.57 -12.43
CA LYS A 2 -6.37 -11.06 -12.62
C LYS A 2 -5.42 -9.95 -13.11
N ASP A 3 -5.94 -8.73 -13.26
CA ASP A 3 -5.30 -7.69 -14.08
C ASP A 3 -4.58 -6.62 -13.25
N ALA A 4 -4.94 -6.44 -11.96
CA ALA A 4 -4.30 -5.46 -11.09
C ALA A 4 -2.96 -5.94 -10.48
N LEU A 5 -2.72 -7.26 -10.45
CA LEU A 5 -1.54 -7.85 -9.82
C LEU A 5 -0.46 -8.28 -10.82
N SER A 6 -0.70 -8.21 -12.13
CA SER A 6 0.18 -8.83 -13.13
C SER A 6 1.13 -7.88 -13.88
N ASN A 7 1.16 -6.56 -13.61
CA ASN A 7 1.97 -5.63 -14.43
C ASN A 7 2.64 -4.48 -13.64
N GLY A 8 3.27 -4.77 -12.49
CA GLY A 8 4.12 -3.77 -11.82
C GLY A 8 3.34 -2.63 -11.15
N ALA A 9 2.27 -2.98 -10.41
CA ALA A 9 1.65 -2.03 -9.50
C ALA A 9 2.70 -1.50 -8.51
N ASP A 10 2.90 -0.19 -8.50
CA ASP A 10 3.84 0.47 -7.59
C ASP A 10 3.36 0.27 -6.15
N ILE A 11 4.09 -0.51 -5.34
CA ILE A 11 3.72 -0.82 -3.95
C ILE A 11 3.56 0.43 -3.08
N ASN A 12 4.13 1.57 -3.50
CA ASN A 12 4.10 2.85 -2.83
C ASN A 12 3.19 3.88 -3.52
N TRP A 13 2.27 3.44 -4.39
CA TRP A 13 1.37 4.34 -5.08
C TRP A 13 0.61 5.23 -4.09
N LYS A 14 0.48 6.51 -4.43
CA LYS A 14 -0.15 7.53 -3.59
C LYS A 14 -1.51 7.90 -4.14
N ILE A 15 -2.51 8.02 -3.26
CA ILE A 15 -3.87 8.46 -3.58
C ILE A 15 -4.00 9.96 -3.28
N PRO A 16 -4.12 10.83 -4.29
CA PRO A 16 -4.50 12.21 -4.08
C PRO A 16 -5.96 12.30 -3.56
N PRO A 17 -6.31 13.31 -2.74
CA PRO A 17 -5.46 14.44 -2.34
C PRO A 17 -4.54 14.17 -1.14
N GLY A 18 -4.77 13.09 -0.35
CA GLY A 18 -4.07 12.87 0.92
C GLY A 18 -2.74 12.12 0.84
N ASN A 19 -2.28 11.74 -0.36
CA ASN A 19 -1.08 10.93 -0.56
C ASN A 19 -1.07 9.57 0.17
N PHE A 20 -2.25 8.98 0.41
CA PHE A 20 -2.37 7.68 1.07
C PHE A 20 -1.72 6.57 0.25
N THR A 21 -1.04 5.66 0.92
CA THR A 21 -0.40 4.48 0.31
C THR A 21 -1.18 3.22 0.64
N PRO A 22 -0.93 2.09 -0.06
CA PRO A 22 -1.46 0.79 0.33
C PRO A 22 -1.27 0.45 1.81
N LEU A 23 -0.17 0.92 2.40
CA LEU A 23 0.12 0.69 3.80
C LEU A 23 -0.80 1.49 4.72
N HIS A 24 -1.19 2.72 4.34
CA HIS A 24 -2.19 3.49 5.08
C HIS A 24 -3.54 2.78 5.09
N GLU A 25 -3.98 2.28 3.93
CA GLU A 25 -5.21 1.50 3.83
C GLU A 25 -5.12 0.22 4.69
N ALA A 26 -4.07 -0.58 4.52
CA ALA A 26 -3.90 -1.82 5.29
C ALA A 26 -3.91 -1.57 6.81
N ALA A 27 -3.29 -0.48 7.27
CA ALA A 27 -3.33 -0.06 8.66
C ALA A 27 -4.73 0.42 9.11
N MET A 28 -5.42 1.23 8.29
CA MET A 28 -6.77 1.73 8.56
C MET A 28 -7.77 0.58 8.73
N TRP A 29 -7.63 -0.48 7.93
CA TRP A 29 -8.48 -1.66 7.99
C TRP A 29 -8.01 -2.71 9.01
N ASN A 30 -6.96 -2.43 9.79
CA ASN A 30 -6.36 -3.35 10.76
C ASN A 30 -6.03 -4.73 10.16
N SER A 31 -5.55 -4.74 8.92
CA SER A 31 -5.26 -5.96 8.17
C SER A 31 -3.79 -6.33 8.29
N SER A 32 -3.45 -7.08 9.33
CA SER A 32 -2.07 -7.52 9.60
C SER A 32 -1.45 -8.28 8.43
N ASP A 33 -2.23 -9.14 7.76
CA ASP A 33 -1.76 -9.91 6.60
C ASP A 33 -1.38 -8.99 5.43
N ALA A 34 -2.19 -7.96 5.16
CA ALA A 34 -1.89 -6.99 4.12
C ALA A 34 -0.68 -6.13 4.48
N VAL A 35 -0.57 -5.70 5.74
CA VAL A 35 0.60 -4.97 6.25
C VAL A 35 1.87 -5.80 6.05
N GLN A 36 1.87 -7.07 6.47
CA GLN A 36 3.01 -7.96 6.33
C GLN A 36 3.40 -8.13 4.86
N TRP A 37 2.43 -8.43 3.99
CA TRP A 37 2.69 -8.62 2.57
C TRP A 37 3.28 -7.37 1.92
N LEU A 38 2.75 -6.18 2.24
CA LEU A 38 3.26 -4.92 1.70
C LEU A 38 4.71 -4.66 2.15
N LEU A 39 5.03 -4.89 3.43
CA LEU A 39 6.39 -4.72 3.96
C LEU A 39 7.37 -5.71 3.33
N GLU A 40 6.98 -6.97 3.16
CA GLU A 40 7.79 -8.00 2.48
C GLU A 40 8.07 -7.65 1.01
N ASN A 41 7.17 -6.89 0.37
CA ASN A 41 7.31 -6.42 -1.02
C ASN A 41 7.94 -5.01 -1.12
N GLY A 42 8.50 -4.46 -0.04
CA GLY A 42 9.27 -3.20 -0.07
C GLY A 42 8.42 -1.93 0.03
N ALA A 43 7.23 -2.00 0.64
CA ALA A 43 6.46 -0.80 0.98
C ALA A 43 7.22 0.10 1.96
N THR A 44 7.14 1.41 1.72
CA THR A 44 7.79 2.44 2.52
C THR A 44 6.96 2.69 3.78
N VAL A 45 7.45 2.21 4.91
CA VAL A 45 6.80 2.33 6.22
C VAL A 45 6.65 3.79 6.68
N ASP A 46 7.62 4.64 6.34
CA ASP A 46 7.66 6.04 6.78
C ASP A 46 6.92 7.00 5.83
N SER A 47 6.06 6.47 4.96
CA SER A 47 5.22 7.30 4.09
C SER A 47 4.30 8.17 4.94
N ARG A 48 4.24 9.47 4.66
CA ARG A 48 3.36 10.41 5.35
C ARG A 48 2.27 10.87 4.39
N ASP A 49 1.05 10.93 4.90
CA ASP A 49 -0.06 11.65 4.28
C ASP A 49 0.14 13.18 4.44
N GLU A 50 -0.62 13.97 3.66
CA GLU A 50 -0.69 15.44 3.77
C GLU A 50 -1.82 15.91 4.70
#